data_AF-A0A1J5B6M0-F1
#
_entry.id   AF-A0A1J5B6M0-F1
#
_cell.length_a   1.000
_cell.length_b   1.000
_cell.length_c   1.000
_cell.angle_alpha   90.00
_cell.angle_beta   90.00
_cell.angle_gamma   90.00
#
_symmetry.space_group_name_H-M   'P 1'
#
loop_
_entity.id
_entity.type
_entity.pdbx_description
1 polymer ?
#
loop_
_entity_poly.entity_id
_entity_poly.type
_entity_poly.pdbx_seq_one_letter_code
_entity_poly.pdbx_strand_id
1 'polypeptide(L)'
;MSETLFSLANFLPKKDSGVEIEIREELAPVVERISTILPPDVLWELFSSTPGETEGRVVFPYLRVDSAVITARDIVYLLEQHGKYSPEEFQKRYRRGSKRAFEALVWVEIGFQGLENLAKSPASKNWTLAVGPPVNAEERAKGIMTTGKEMFDACLTEFARFRREKGVKDDYFTQYGVEYLLDSFSASKALTYEETPRR
;
A
#
# COMPACT_ATOMS: atom_id res chain seq x y z
N MET A 1 33.94 9.14 -9.93
CA MET A 1 32.89 8.25 -10.47
C MET A 1 31.63 9.09 -10.57
N SER A 2 31.02 9.20 -11.74
CA SER A 2 29.77 9.96 -11.90
C SER A 2 28.66 9.19 -11.18
N GLU A 3 28.21 9.68 -10.03
CA GLU A 3 26.95 9.21 -9.44
C GLU A 3 25.85 9.52 -10.46
N THR A 4 25.37 8.50 -11.15
CA THR A 4 24.16 8.61 -11.95
C THR A 4 23.05 8.91 -10.97
N LEU A 5 22.64 10.17 -10.88
CA LEU A 5 21.51 10.59 -10.04
C LEU A 5 20.29 9.77 -10.48
N PHE A 6 19.73 8.99 -9.56
CA PHE A 6 18.47 8.31 -9.79
C PHE A 6 17.39 9.35 -10.13
N SER A 7 16.83 9.26 -11.34
CA SER A 7 15.86 10.24 -11.85
C SER A 7 14.48 9.63 -12.00
N LEU A 8 13.48 10.30 -11.42
CA LEU A 8 12.08 9.90 -11.52
C LEU A 8 11.49 10.07 -12.92
N ALA A 9 12.12 10.87 -13.79
CA ALA A 9 11.69 11.05 -15.17
C ALA A 9 11.66 9.74 -15.97
N ASN A 10 12.49 8.75 -15.60
CA ASN A 10 12.54 7.44 -16.27
C ASN A 10 11.30 6.58 -16.02
N PHE A 11 10.44 6.96 -15.07
CA PHE A 11 9.21 6.25 -14.70
C PHE A 11 7.97 6.87 -15.35
N LEU A 12 8.10 8.02 -16.01
CA LEU A 12 6.99 8.71 -16.63
C LEU A 12 6.45 7.94 -17.85
N PRO A 13 5.13 7.93 -18.07
CA PRO A 13 4.56 7.34 -19.27
C PRO A 13 5.01 8.15 -20.49
N LYS A 14 5.35 7.44 -21.57
CA LYS A 14 5.81 8.08 -22.83
C LYS A 14 4.72 8.88 -23.54
N LYS A 15 3.45 8.71 -23.17
CA LYS A 15 2.31 9.32 -23.83
C LYS A 15 1.78 10.47 -22.98
N ASP A 16 1.56 11.61 -23.63
CA ASP A 16 0.94 12.78 -23.04
C ASP A 16 -0.49 12.42 -22.58
N SER A 17 -0.74 12.52 -21.28
CA SER A 17 -2.02 12.23 -20.66
C SER A 17 -2.97 13.42 -20.72
N GLY A 18 -2.50 14.61 -21.13
CA GLY A 18 -3.26 15.86 -21.04
C GLY A 18 -3.58 16.29 -19.61
N VAL A 19 -3.03 15.60 -18.61
CA VAL A 19 -3.20 15.87 -17.18
C VAL A 19 -1.86 16.34 -16.63
N GLU A 20 -1.89 17.37 -15.79
CA GLU A 20 -0.69 17.88 -15.12
C GLU A 20 -0.07 16.78 -14.25
N ILE A 21 1.25 16.57 -14.39
CA ILE A 21 2.02 15.60 -13.61
C ILE A 21 2.93 16.36 -12.65
N GLU A 22 2.75 16.13 -11.34
CA GLU A 22 3.66 16.57 -10.28
C GLU A 22 4.64 15.44 -9.94
N ILE A 23 5.94 15.73 -10.00
CA ILE A 23 6.99 14.80 -9.59
C ILE A 23 7.58 15.22 -8.25
N ARG A 24 7.50 14.32 -7.27
CA ARG A 24 8.05 14.49 -5.91
C ARG A 24 9.44 13.92 -5.82
N GLU A 25 10.41 14.66 -6.35
CA GLU A 25 11.83 14.28 -6.36
C GLU A 25 12.39 14.01 -4.96
N GLU A 26 11.82 14.60 -3.91
CA GLU A 26 12.20 14.31 -2.52
C GLU A 26 11.93 12.85 -2.11
N LEU A 27 11.10 12.13 -2.86
CA LEU A 27 10.79 10.71 -2.65
C LEU A 27 11.56 9.79 -3.61
N ALA A 28 12.52 10.31 -4.40
CA ALA A 28 13.34 9.51 -5.30
C ALA A 28 14.01 8.29 -4.63
N PRO A 29 14.59 8.39 -3.41
CA PRO A 29 15.19 7.23 -2.74
C PRO A 29 14.18 6.12 -2.39
N VAL A 30 12.90 6.46 -2.20
CA VAL A 30 11.82 5.49 -1.95
C VAL A 30 11.56 4.68 -3.22
N VAL A 31 11.44 5.37 -4.36
CA VAL A 31 11.22 4.73 -5.67
C VAL A 31 12.44 3.90 -6.07
N GLU A 32 13.64 4.39 -5.81
CA GLU A 32 14.89 3.65 -6.05
C GLU A 32 14.89 2.29 -5.36
N ARG A 33 14.54 2.25 -4.06
CA ARG A 33 14.44 0.99 -3.32
C ARG A 33 13.40 0.06 -3.91
N ILE A 34 12.21 0.58 -4.22
CA ILE A 34 11.12 -0.24 -4.79
C ILE A 34 11.46 -0.72 -6.21
N SER A 35 12.25 0.04 -6.98
CA SER A 35 12.66 -0.33 -8.35
C SER A 35 13.55 -1.57 -8.42
N THR A 36 14.07 -2.03 -7.28
CA THR A 36 14.79 -3.31 -7.19
C THR A 36 13.89 -4.53 -7.39
N ILE A 37 12.56 -4.37 -7.21
CA ILE A 37 11.57 -5.45 -7.32
C ILE A 37 10.49 -5.18 -8.38
N LEU A 38 10.25 -3.90 -8.73
CA LEU A 38 9.20 -3.51 -9.67
C LEU A 38 9.78 -2.82 -10.91
N PRO A 39 9.32 -3.19 -12.12
CA PRO A 39 9.69 -2.48 -13.32
C PRO A 39 9.05 -1.07 -13.38
N PRO A 40 9.59 -0.14 -14.19
CA PRO A 40 9.17 1.26 -14.17
C PRO A 40 7.68 1.50 -14.47
N ASP A 41 7.10 0.74 -15.38
CA ASP A 41 5.69 0.84 -15.77
C ASP A 41 4.75 0.44 -14.62
N VAL A 42 5.10 -0.62 -13.90
CA VAL A 42 4.35 -1.06 -12.72
C VAL A 42 4.51 -0.07 -11.57
N LEU A 43 5.71 0.46 -11.34
CA LEU A 43 5.94 1.52 -10.35
C LEU A 43 5.04 2.74 -10.59
N TRP A 44 4.97 3.19 -11.84
CA TRP A 44 4.08 4.27 -12.21
C TRP A 44 2.61 3.90 -11.98
N GLU A 45 2.18 2.71 -12.36
CA GLU A 45 0.79 2.26 -12.17
C GLU A 45 0.40 2.20 -10.68
N LEU A 46 1.28 1.69 -9.82
CA LEU A 46 0.99 1.42 -8.42
C LEU A 46 1.15 2.65 -7.52
N PHE A 47 2.06 3.55 -7.87
CA PHE A 47 2.46 4.67 -7.02
C PHE A 47 2.25 6.03 -7.68
N SER A 48 1.31 6.13 -8.62
CA SER A 48 0.80 7.42 -9.09
C SER A 48 -0.58 7.67 -8.51
N SER A 49 -0.85 8.90 -8.08
CA SER A 49 -2.21 9.28 -7.68
C SER A 49 -3.16 9.26 -8.88
N THR A 50 -4.45 9.08 -8.60
CA THR A 50 -5.48 9.44 -9.57
C THR A 50 -5.78 10.94 -9.50
N PRO A 51 -6.17 11.59 -10.61
CA PRO A 51 -6.53 13.02 -10.59
C PRO A 51 -7.61 13.38 -9.57
N GLY A 52 -8.54 12.46 -9.29
CA GLY A 52 -9.59 12.66 -8.29
C GLY A 52 -9.09 12.72 -6.84
N GLU A 53 -7.91 12.17 -6.56
CA GLU A 53 -7.28 12.22 -5.22
C GLU A 53 -6.48 13.51 -4.98
N THR A 54 -6.08 14.19 -6.06
CA THR A 54 -5.08 15.26 -6.03
C THR A 54 -5.51 16.45 -6.86
N GLU A 55 -6.75 16.91 -6.71
CA GLU A 55 -7.26 18.18 -7.27
C GLU A 55 -7.04 18.34 -8.79
N GLY A 56 -7.09 17.22 -9.54
CA GLY A 56 -7.00 17.23 -11.01
C GLY A 56 -5.61 17.00 -11.60
N ARG A 57 -4.56 16.84 -10.78
CA ARG A 57 -3.19 16.45 -11.22
C ARG A 57 -2.87 15.01 -10.87
N VAL A 58 -1.92 14.39 -11.56
CA VAL A 58 -1.31 13.12 -11.17
C VAL A 58 -0.02 13.40 -10.42
N VAL A 59 0.14 12.82 -9.25
CA VAL A 59 1.32 12.99 -8.39
C VAL A 59 2.10 11.68 -8.37
N PHE A 60 3.41 11.74 -8.59
CA PHE A 60 4.31 10.59 -8.52
C PHE A 60 5.64 10.91 -7.80
N PRO A 61 6.13 10.04 -6.90
CA PRO A 61 5.43 8.90 -6.33
C PRO A 61 4.39 9.31 -5.28
N TYR A 62 3.35 8.50 -5.11
CA TYR A 62 2.21 8.76 -4.25
C TYR A 62 1.51 7.46 -3.84
N LEU A 63 1.16 7.36 -2.55
CA LEU A 63 0.24 6.33 -2.06
C LEU A 63 -0.58 6.83 -0.87
N ARG A 64 -1.88 6.52 -0.89
CA ARG A 64 -2.79 6.59 0.27
C ARG A 64 -2.74 5.26 1.02
N VAL A 65 -1.75 5.10 1.93
CA VAL A 65 -1.55 3.83 2.64
C VAL A 65 -2.79 3.44 3.45
N ASP A 66 -3.45 4.41 4.09
CA ASP A 66 -4.71 4.22 4.81
C ASP A 66 -5.81 3.61 3.92
N SER A 67 -6.02 4.20 2.73
CA SER A 67 -7.00 3.72 1.76
C SER A 67 -6.68 2.33 1.21
N ALA A 68 -5.39 2.06 0.93
CA ALA A 68 -4.94 0.76 0.44
C ALA A 68 -5.20 -0.35 1.48
N VAL A 69 -4.83 -0.10 2.73
CA VAL A 69 -5.07 -1.01 3.87
C VAL A 69 -6.57 -1.25 4.08
N ILE A 70 -7.39 -0.20 4.15
CA ILE A 70 -8.85 -0.34 4.31
C ILE A 70 -9.46 -1.14 3.16
N THR A 71 -9.09 -0.84 1.92
CA THR A 71 -9.61 -1.52 0.74
C THR A 71 -9.22 -3.00 0.73
N ALA A 72 -7.99 -3.33 1.09
CA ALA A 72 -7.52 -4.71 1.16
C ALA A 72 -8.31 -5.52 2.21
N ARG A 73 -8.45 -4.96 3.42
CA ARG A 73 -9.26 -5.55 4.50
C ARG A 73 -10.71 -5.78 4.07
N ASP A 74 -11.36 -4.75 3.54
CA ASP A 74 -12.77 -4.83 3.16
C ASP A 74 -13.01 -5.88 2.07
N ILE A 75 -12.07 -6.04 1.13
CA ILE A 75 -12.13 -7.10 0.12
C ILE A 75 -12.02 -8.48 0.77
N VAL A 76 -11.05 -8.70 1.68
CA VAL A 76 -10.90 -9.98 2.39
C VAL A 76 -12.16 -10.30 3.18
N TYR A 77 -12.67 -9.35 3.95
CA TYR A 77 -13.91 -9.51 4.72
C TYR A 77 -15.10 -9.89 3.81
N LEU A 78 -15.27 -9.21 2.68
CA LEU A 78 -16.33 -9.54 1.73
C LEU A 78 -16.18 -10.94 1.12
N LEU A 79 -14.94 -11.39 0.86
CA LEU A 79 -14.68 -12.73 0.35
C LEU A 79 -14.95 -13.81 1.40
N GLU A 80 -14.78 -13.51 2.69
CA GLU A 80 -15.10 -14.43 3.79
C GLU A 80 -16.60 -14.53 4.06
N GLN A 81 -17.30 -13.40 4.08
CA GLN A 81 -18.73 -13.35 4.44
C GLN A 81 -19.64 -13.79 3.29
N HIS A 82 -19.24 -13.54 2.03
CA HIS A 82 -20.07 -13.86 0.87
C HIS A 82 -19.57 -15.13 0.17
N GLY A 83 -19.94 -16.29 0.70
CA GLY A 83 -19.55 -17.61 0.19
C GLY A 83 -20.17 -18.04 -1.17
N LYS A 84 -20.49 -17.10 -2.07
CA LYS A 84 -21.14 -17.39 -3.37
C LYS A 84 -20.58 -16.60 -4.55
N TYR A 85 -19.28 -16.30 -4.54
CA TYR A 85 -18.64 -15.80 -5.76
C TYR A 85 -18.32 -16.97 -6.71
N SER A 86 -18.46 -16.75 -8.02
CA SER A 86 -17.85 -17.67 -8.98
C SER A 86 -16.32 -17.67 -8.79
N PRO A 87 -15.62 -18.73 -9.20
CA PRO A 87 -14.16 -18.77 -9.14
C PRO A 87 -13.49 -17.56 -9.80
N GLU A 88 -14.00 -17.08 -10.94
CA GLU A 88 -13.42 -15.90 -11.62
C GLU A 88 -13.62 -14.61 -10.81
N GLU A 89 -14.82 -14.40 -10.26
CA GLU A 89 -15.11 -13.19 -9.48
C GLU A 89 -14.34 -13.21 -8.15
N PHE A 90 -14.18 -14.38 -7.53
CA PHE A 90 -13.30 -14.57 -6.38
C PHE A 90 -11.87 -14.15 -6.72
N GLN A 91 -11.29 -14.69 -7.81
CA GLN A 91 -9.93 -14.38 -8.22
C GLN A 91 -9.75 -12.90 -8.54
N LYS A 92 -10.69 -12.30 -9.28
CA LYS A 92 -10.65 -10.87 -9.62
C LYS A 92 -10.66 -9.99 -8.38
N ARG A 93 -11.55 -10.27 -7.42
CA ARG A 93 -11.63 -9.53 -6.16
C ARG A 93 -10.40 -9.74 -5.31
N TYR A 94 -9.98 -10.98 -5.13
CA TYR A 94 -8.79 -11.31 -4.35
C TYR A 94 -7.55 -10.63 -4.93
N ARG A 95 -7.37 -10.69 -6.26
CA ARG A 95 -6.24 -10.02 -6.93
C ARG A 95 -6.25 -8.52 -6.67
N ARG A 96 -7.41 -7.86 -6.68
CA ARG A 96 -7.54 -6.45 -6.30
C ARG A 96 -7.17 -6.20 -4.84
N GLY A 97 -7.62 -7.04 -3.91
CA GLY A 97 -7.23 -6.96 -2.50
C GLY A 97 -5.72 -7.14 -2.30
N SER A 98 -5.15 -8.15 -2.98
CA SER A 98 -3.71 -8.43 -2.97
C SER A 98 -2.89 -7.26 -3.51
N LYS A 99 -3.35 -6.62 -4.59
CA LYS A 99 -2.72 -5.42 -5.16
C LYS A 99 -2.62 -4.31 -4.12
N ARG A 100 -3.72 -4.03 -3.40
CA ARG A 100 -3.75 -2.97 -2.37
C ARG A 100 -2.89 -3.30 -1.15
N ALA A 101 -2.93 -4.54 -0.67
CA ALA A 101 -2.06 -4.99 0.42
C ALA A 101 -0.59 -4.91 0.02
N PHE A 102 -0.27 -5.31 -1.22
CA PHE A 102 1.07 -5.24 -1.80
C PHE A 102 1.56 -3.80 -1.91
N GLU A 103 0.76 -2.88 -2.48
CA GLU A 103 1.08 -1.46 -2.57
C GLU A 103 1.46 -0.90 -1.19
N ALA A 104 0.63 -1.14 -0.17
CA ALA A 104 0.88 -0.67 1.19
C ALA A 104 2.16 -1.26 1.79
N LEU A 105 2.35 -2.58 1.67
CA LEU A 105 3.48 -3.27 2.28
C LEU A 105 4.81 -2.89 1.62
N VAL A 106 4.86 -2.88 0.30
CA VAL A 106 6.08 -2.49 -0.45
C VAL A 106 6.43 -1.03 -0.19
N TRP A 107 5.44 -0.14 -0.19
CA TRP A 107 5.67 1.28 0.11
C TRP A 107 6.29 1.47 1.49
N VAL A 108 5.73 0.82 2.50
CA VAL A 108 6.18 0.96 3.88
C VAL A 108 7.50 0.23 4.12
N GLU A 109 7.57 -1.07 3.84
CA GLU A 109 8.70 -1.93 4.27
C GLU A 109 9.91 -1.84 3.35
N ILE A 110 9.72 -1.67 2.04
CA ILE A 110 10.83 -1.51 1.09
C ILE A 110 11.09 -0.03 0.83
N GLY A 111 10.04 0.72 0.52
CA GLY A 111 10.14 2.14 0.17
C GLY A 111 10.63 2.97 1.35
N PHE A 112 9.95 2.92 2.49
CA PHE A 112 10.31 3.71 3.67
C PHE A 112 11.16 2.94 4.69
N GLN A 113 11.29 1.62 4.56
CA GLN A 113 11.98 0.78 5.55
C GLN A 113 11.31 0.85 6.94
N GLY A 114 9.98 0.83 6.94
CA GLY A 114 9.13 0.77 8.13
C GLY A 114 8.23 2.00 8.32
N LEU A 115 7.15 1.81 9.10
CA LEU A 115 6.16 2.85 9.39
C LEU A 115 6.75 4.08 10.09
N GLU A 116 7.78 3.90 10.93
CA GLU A 116 8.42 5.00 11.65
C GLU A 116 9.04 6.03 10.70
N ASN A 117 9.71 5.56 9.66
CA ASN A 117 10.33 6.42 8.65
C ASN A 117 9.28 7.09 7.77
N LEU A 118 8.22 6.35 7.39
CA LEU A 118 7.08 6.94 6.68
C LEU A 118 6.45 8.08 7.50
N ALA A 119 6.21 7.86 8.79
CA ALA A 119 5.56 8.81 9.69
C ALA A 119 6.33 10.14 9.81
N LYS A 120 7.66 10.10 9.68
CA LYS A 120 8.53 11.29 9.73
C LYS A 120 8.72 11.96 8.37
N SER A 121 8.27 11.34 7.28
CA SER A 121 8.46 11.85 5.92
C SER A 121 7.37 12.83 5.49
N PRO A 122 7.60 13.64 4.44
CA PRO A 122 6.55 14.45 3.80
C PRO A 122 5.37 13.61 3.27
N ALA A 123 5.61 12.36 2.88
CA ALA A 123 4.57 11.46 2.38
C ALA A 123 3.55 11.05 3.47
N SER A 124 3.88 11.21 4.75
CA SER A 124 2.94 11.01 5.87
C SER A 124 1.66 11.84 5.68
N LYS A 125 1.72 12.97 4.97
CA LYS A 125 0.55 13.83 4.68
C LYS A 125 -0.54 13.12 3.91
N ASN A 126 -0.18 12.10 3.13
CA ASN A 126 -1.13 11.28 2.39
C ASN A 126 -1.87 10.29 3.31
N TRP A 127 -1.46 10.13 4.56
CA TRP A 127 -2.20 9.39 5.56
C TRP A 127 -3.18 10.33 6.26
N THR A 128 -4.48 10.11 6.07
CA THR A 128 -5.50 11.04 6.58
C THR A 128 -6.20 10.54 7.84
N LEU A 129 -6.28 9.23 8.07
CA LEU A 129 -7.15 8.59 9.08
C LEU A 129 -8.63 9.03 8.94
N ALA A 130 -9.58 8.16 9.23
CA ALA A 130 -11.01 8.52 9.12
C ALA A 130 -11.47 9.61 10.13
N VAL A 131 -10.57 10.10 11.00
CA VAL A 131 -10.89 10.93 12.19
C VAL A 131 -10.60 12.43 11.99
N GLY A 132 -10.47 12.88 10.74
CA GLY A 132 -10.18 14.28 10.40
C GLY A 132 -8.69 14.58 10.27
N PRO A 133 -8.32 15.69 9.61
CA PRO A 133 -6.93 15.98 9.28
C PRO A 133 -6.13 16.27 10.56
N PRO A 134 -4.96 15.62 10.76
CA PRO A 134 -4.10 15.93 11.89
C PRO A 134 -3.58 17.37 11.79
N VAL A 135 -3.53 18.06 12.93
CA VAL A 135 -3.33 19.52 13.00
C VAL A 135 -1.90 19.91 12.62
N ASN A 136 -0.93 19.01 12.84
CA ASN A 136 0.48 19.22 12.49
C ASN A 136 1.21 17.90 12.15
N ALA A 137 2.51 17.97 11.88
CA ALA A 137 3.34 16.82 11.50
C ALA A 137 3.56 15.83 12.66
N GLU A 138 3.71 16.32 13.90
CA GLU A 138 3.97 15.50 15.08
C GLU A 138 2.74 14.66 15.47
N GLU A 139 1.56 15.28 15.51
CA GLU A 139 0.29 14.59 15.77
C GLU A 139 0.00 13.54 14.70
N ARG A 140 0.31 13.85 13.44
CA ARG A 140 0.18 12.91 12.31
C ARG A 140 1.10 11.72 12.50
N ALA A 141 2.38 11.96 12.81
CA ALA A 141 3.34 10.89 13.05
C ALA A 141 2.89 10.00 14.22
N LYS A 142 2.41 10.60 15.32
CA LYS A 142 1.84 9.87 16.46
C LYS A 142 0.63 9.02 16.05
N GLY A 143 -0.32 9.59 15.32
CA GLY A 143 -1.51 8.88 14.85
C GLY A 143 -1.19 7.72 13.89
N ILE A 144 -0.19 7.88 13.03
CA ILE A 144 0.32 6.79 12.18
C ILE A 144 0.93 5.69 13.06
N MET A 145 1.74 6.05 14.04
CA MET A 145 2.43 5.05 14.89
C MET A 145 1.52 4.36 15.91
N THR A 146 0.35 4.91 16.21
CA THR A 146 -0.66 4.25 17.05
C THR A 146 -1.73 3.58 16.20
N THR A 147 -2.80 4.30 15.87
CA THR A 147 -3.97 3.76 15.16
C THR A 147 -3.62 3.31 13.75
N GLY A 148 -2.73 4.04 13.06
CA GLY A 148 -2.30 3.66 11.72
C GLY A 148 -1.57 2.32 11.70
N LYS A 149 -0.68 2.09 12.66
CA LYS A 149 0.06 0.84 12.83
C LYS A 149 -0.87 -0.31 13.17
N GLU A 150 -1.80 -0.13 14.10
CA GLU A 150 -2.80 -1.15 14.44
C GLU A 150 -3.62 -1.56 13.20
N MET A 151 -4.08 -0.58 12.40
CA MET A 151 -4.81 -0.86 11.16
C MET A 151 -3.95 -1.58 10.12
N PHE A 152 -2.70 -1.15 9.95
CA PHE A 152 -1.76 -1.74 9.01
C PHE A 152 -1.46 -3.20 9.38
N ASP A 153 -1.09 -3.45 10.63
CA ASP A 153 -0.76 -4.79 11.14
C ASP A 153 -1.97 -5.72 11.11
N ALA A 154 -3.15 -5.25 11.52
CA ALA A 154 -4.36 -6.05 11.53
C ALA A 154 -4.76 -6.47 10.11
N CYS A 155 -4.79 -5.53 9.17
CA CYS A 155 -5.10 -5.83 7.77
C CYS A 155 -4.14 -6.85 7.17
N LEU A 156 -2.82 -6.69 7.38
CA LEU A 156 -1.82 -7.59 6.80
C LEU A 156 -1.85 -8.97 7.47
N THR A 157 -2.13 -9.04 8.77
CA THR A 157 -2.34 -10.30 9.49
C THR A 157 -3.56 -11.05 8.96
N GLU A 158 -4.69 -10.37 8.79
CA GLU A 158 -5.91 -10.94 8.21
C GLU A 158 -5.69 -11.40 6.77
N PHE A 159 -5.03 -10.58 5.95
CA PHE A 159 -4.72 -10.91 4.57
C PHE A 159 -3.80 -12.13 4.48
N ALA A 160 -2.72 -12.16 5.26
CA ALA A 160 -1.76 -13.27 5.29
C ALA A 160 -2.44 -14.58 5.76
N ARG A 161 -3.29 -14.49 6.79
CA ARG A 161 -4.12 -15.61 7.25
C ARG A 161 -5.01 -16.13 6.13
N PHE A 162 -5.77 -15.24 5.49
CA PHE A 162 -6.69 -15.62 4.41
C PHE A 162 -5.95 -16.26 3.23
N ARG A 163 -4.83 -15.67 2.79
CA ARG A 163 -3.97 -16.20 1.73
C ARG A 163 -3.55 -17.64 2.02
N ARG A 164 -3.09 -17.90 3.25
CA ARG A 164 -2.68 -19.24 3.71
C ARG A 164 -3.84 -20.22 3.74
N GLU A 165 -4.96 -19.86 4.36
CA GLU A 165 -6.14 -20.73 4.49
C GLU A 165 -6.75 -21.12 3.15
N LYS A 166 -6.76 -20.19 2.19
CA LYS A 166 -7.28 -20.42 0.84
C LYS A 166 -6.24 -20.98 -0.12
N GLY A 167 -4.98 -21.12 0.30
CA GLY A 167 -3.89 -21.65 -0.52
C GLY A 167 -3.63 -20.84 -1.80
N VAL A 168 -3.90 -19.53 -1.78
CA VAL A 168 -3.74 -18.69 -2.98
C VAL A 168 -2.27 -18.39 -3.25
N LYS A 169 -1.85 -18.58 -4.49
CA LYS A 169 -0.49 -18.33 -4.98
C LYS A 169 -0.42 -17.49 -6.26
N ASP A 170 -1.57 -17.17 -6.85
CA ASP A 170 -1.63 -16.24 -8.00
C ASP A 170 -2.03 -14.86 -7.48
N ASP A 171 -1.04 -14.12 -6.99
CA ASP A 171 -1.21 -12.79 -6.40
C ASP A 171 0.00 -11.89 -6.61
N TYR A 172 -0.12 -10.61 -6.24
CA TYR A 172 0.94 -9.63 -6.42
C TYR A 172 2.22 -9.98 -5.64
N PHE A 173 2.10 -10.59 -4.45
CA PHE A 173 3.26 -10.98 -3.66
C PHE A 173 4.10 -12.05 -4.36
N THR A 174 3.43 -13.08 -4.87
CA THR A 174 4.06 -14.19 -5.61
C THR A 174 4.60 -13.72 -6.96
N GLN A 175 3.84 -12.88 -7.66
CA GLN A 175 4.24 -12.33 -8.96
C GLN A 175 5.57 -11.57 -8.89
N TYR A 176 5.83 -10.87 -7.78
CA TYR A 176 7.03 -10.05 -7.61
C TYR A 176 8.03 -10.62 -6.59
N GLY A 177 7.83 -11.84 -6.10
CA GLY A 177 8.78 -12.54 -5.23
C GLY A 177 9.00 -11.90 -3.85
N VAL A 178 7.96 -11.28 -3.27
CA VAL A 178 8.04 -10.57 -1.99
C VAL A 178 7.15 -11.18 -0.89
N GLU A 179 6.85 -12.47 -1.00
CA GLU A 179 6.05 -13.19 0.01
C GLU A 179 6.69 -13.14 1.40
N TYR A 180 8.02 -13.07 1.48
CA TYR A 180 8.77 -12.99 2.74
C TYR A 180 8.35 -11.78 3.59
N LEU A 181 7.82 -10.71 2.99
CA LEU A 181 7.31 -9.56 3.72
C LEU A 181 6.03 -9.88 4.52
N LEU A 182 5.31 -10.96 4.19
CA LEU A 182 4.12 -11.41 4.90
C LEU A 182 4.44 -12.33 6.08
N ASP A 183 5.69 -12.80 6.22
CA ASP A 183 6.05 -13.78 7.24
C ASP A 183 5.90 -13.22 8.66
N SER A 184 6.24 -11.94 8.85
CA SER A 184 6.06 -11.22 10.13
C SER A 184 4.59 -11.12 10.57
N PHE A 185 3.65 -11.21 9.63
CA PHE A 185 2.20 -11.14 9.88
C PHE A 185 1.54 -12.52 9.92
N SER A 186 2.24 -13.55 9.42
CA SER A 186 1.75 -14.94 9.37
C SER A 186 1.96 -15.71 10.68
N ALA A 187 2.89 -15.24 11.52
CA ALA A 187 3.26 -15.82 12.81
C ALA A 187 2.32 -15.41 13.97
N SER A 188 1.53 -14.34 13.78
CA SER A 188 0.53 -13.89 14.74
C SER A 188 -0.58 -14.94 14.84
N LYS A 189 -0.74 -15.57 16.02
CA LYS A 189 -1.96 -16.34 16.33
C LYS A 189 -3.16 -15.46 16.00
N ALA A 190 -4.11 -16.01 15.25
CA ALA A 190 -5.35 -15.33 14.88
C ALA A 190 -5.92 -14.64 16.12
N LEU A 191 -5.96 -13.30 16.11
CA LEU A 191 -6.85 -12.56 16.98
C LEU A 191 -8.25 -13.01 16.56
N THR A 192 -8.87 -13.85 17.38
CA THR A 192 -10.28 -14.18 17.24
C THR A 192 -11.05 -12.86 17.26
N TYR A 193 -11.85 -12.63 16.23
CA TYR A 193 -12.62 -11.41 15.93
C TYR A 193 -13.60 -10.96 17.03
N GLU A 194 -13.56 -11.56 18.21
CA GLU A 194 -14.43 -11.28 19.36
C GLU A 194 -13.90 -10.14 20.26
N GLU A 195 -12.66 -9.69 20.10
CA GLU A 195 -12.04 -8.75 21.06
C GLU A 195 -11.96 -7.28 20.62
N THR A 196 -12.44 -6.90 19.43
CA THR A 196 -12.49 -5.48 19.05
C THR A 196 -13.87 -4.88 19.37
N PRO A 197 -14.00 -4.01 20.39
CA PRO A 197 -15.27 -3.35 20.67
C PRO A 197 -15.63 -2.44 19.49
N ARG A 198 -16.75 -2.75 18.84
CA ARG A 198 -17.35 -1.89 17.82
C ARG A 198 -17.68 -0.55 18.48
N ARG A 199 -17.03 0.53 18.03
CA ARG A 199 -17.44 1.91 18.31
C ARG A 199 -18.05 2.50 17.06
#